data_AF-F8PAQ5-F1
#
_entry.id   AF-F8PAQ5-F1
#
_cell.length_a   1.000
_cell.length_b   1.000
_cell.length_c   1.000
_cell.angle_alpha   90.00
_cell.angle_beta   90.00
_cell.angle_gamma   90.00
#
_symmetry.space_group_name_H-M   'P 1'
#
loop_
_entity.id
_entity.type
_entity.pdbx_description
1 polymer ?
#
loop_
_entity_poly.entity_id
_entity_poly.type
_entity_poly.pdbx_seq_one_letter_code
_entity_poly.pdbx_strand_id
1 'polypeptide(L)'
;MSPITLTLDQAQRIVTVHVFPAASISSFAEVSNDSYSYTTSTKAYFIQIKPESISASESQSPLPTSYILLISRPPAQTSPSSPDPSLSLPLATIHKLLTSISTSTSIRLPSIRAIDTSLTDKEIPYHWLLLDVPALPPSRAQLTTVPLSTLRRLGTLTPRQDALIDVQLGIYLKELHGVQNEYFGVPDSPYSSTDTSTTPSFSIPGFTGAEGADGFNFDEDLTQYSWQDTFTLLLDTLLDELSTSSQSDITKYVPDIQAHIPAIRAHLARAMGSFLFDDVEMPSLLWVTGAEEDVFVVVPRAMMDQLQPEFDELSSSSHFDPSVAYILPTFTHALWGDPLLEALFMPPRPSWPFAQGYTRESINVNDELTNLAATVSEDSSLGVVDNPLIVFPRQRTKRIWYTLYLALLVLYEHTREDAGQGELASECSCHTKLAWASDTVPRCVEALKEAPCY
;
A
#
# COMPACT_ATOMS: atom_id res chain seq x y z
N MET A 1 17.50 16.17 -5.05
CA MET A 1 17.58 14.83 -5.71
C MET A 1 16.71 14.74 -6.97
N SER A 2 17.28 14.52 -8.17
CA SER A 2 16.49 14.42 -9.41
C SER A 2 15.40 13.34 -9.36
N PRO A 3 14.18 13.57 -9.89
CA PRO A 3 13.08 12.61 -9.85
C PRO A 3 13.48 11.27 -10.49
N ILE A 4 12.99 10.17 -9.92
CA ILE A 4 13.20 8.84 -10.51
C ILE A 4 12.42 8.80 -11.81
N THR A 5 13.10 8.52 -12.93
CA THR A 5 12.45 8.42 -14.24
C THR A 5 13.15 7.33 -15.03
N LEU A 6 12.37 6.47 -15.69
CA LEU A 6 12.89 5.44 -16.57
C LEU A 6 12.53 5.79 -18.01
N THR A 7 13.51 5.72 -18.91
CA THR A 7 13.28 5.97 -20.33
C THR A 7 12.69 4.74 -21.01
N LEU A 8 12.04 4.96 -22.15
CA LEU A 8 11.54 3.87 -23.00
C LEU A 8 12.67 2.92 -23.43
N ASP A 9 13.86 3.45 -23.72
CA ASP A 9 15.01 2.64 -24.13
C ASP A 9 15.52 1.73 -23.00
N GLN A 10 15.56 2.25 -21.77
CA GLN A 10 15.89 1.47 -20.57
C GLN A 10 14.85 0.36 -20.34
N ALA A 11 13.56 0.69 -20.41
CA ALA A 11 12.48 -0.30 -20.29
C ALA A 11 12.55 -1.37 -21.39
N GLN A 12 12.81 -0.95 -22.63
CA GLN A 12 12.95 -1.84 -23.78
C GLN A 12 14.12 -2.81 -23.60
N ARG A 13 15.24 -2.34 -23.04
CA ARG A 13 16.38 -3.20 -22.70
C ARG A 13 16.01 -4.27 -21.68
N ILE A 14 15.37 -3.88 -20.57
CA ILE A 14 14.94 -4.82 -19.52
C ILE A 14 14.05 -5.91 -20.13
N VAL A 15 13.05 -5.50 -20.93
CA VAL A 15 12.12 -6.42 -21.60
C VAL A 15 12.85 -7.34 -22.57
N THR A 16 13.72 -6.82 -23.44
CA THR A 16 14.46 -7.64 -24.42
C THR A 16 15.30 -8.73 -23.76
N VAL A 17 15.89 -8.44 -22.60
CA VAL A 17 16.72 -9.41 -21.86
C VAL A 17 15.88 -10.45 -21.13
N HIS A 18 14.80 -10.04 -20.45
CA HIS A 18 14.09 -10.90 -19.50
C HIS A 18 12.76 -11.49 -20.00
N VAL A 19 12.24 -10.97 -21.12
CA VAL A 19 10.98 -11.42 -21.71
C VAL A 19 11.26 -12.28 -22.93
N PHE A 20 11.74 -11.68 -24.02
CA PHE A 20 12.35 -12.38 -25.16
C PHE A 20 13.10 -11.40 -26.07
N PRO A 21 14.14 -11.85 -26.82
CA PRO A 21 15.00 -10.95 -27.59
C PRO A 21 14.29 -10.09 -28.65
N ALA A 22 13.19 -10.57 -29.22
CA ALA A 22 12.42 -9.88 -30.27
C ALA A 22 11.28 -8.99 -29.71
N ALA A 23 11.16 -8.84 -28.40
CA ALA A 23 10.08 -8.09 -27.78
C ALA A 23 10.21 -6.60 -28.12
N SER A 24 9.13 -5.98 -28.59
CA SER A 24 9.07 -4.53 -28.84
C SER A 24 7.93 -3.93 -28.03
N ILE A 25 8.24 -2.89 -27.26
CA ILE A 25 7.27 -2.14 -26.49
C ILE A 25 6.37 -1.35 -27.45
N SER A 26 5.06 -1.54 -27.31
CA SER A 26 4.00 -0.81 -28.01
C SER A 26 3.49 0.39 -27.21
N SER A 27 3.45 0.25 -25.89
CA SER A 27 3.01 1.28 -24.95
C SER A 27 3.85 1.22 -23.68
N PHE A 28 4.25 2.39 -23.19
CA PHE A 28 5.02 2.58 -21.96
C PHE A 28 4.45 3.79 -21.24
N ALA A 29 3.78 3.55 -20.12
CA ALA A 29 3.15 4.60 -19.34
C ALA A 29 3.51 4.44 -17.87
N GLU A 30 3.86 5.54 -17.21
CA GLU A 30 3.92 5.57 -15.75
C GLU A 30 2.52 5.34 -15.19
N VAL A 31 2.39 4.47 -14.19
CA VAL A 31 1.13 4.25 -13.49
C VAL A 31 0.90 5.46 -12.60
N SER A 32 0.09 6.40 -13.07
CA SER A 32 -0.34 7.54 -12.26
C SER A 32 -1.22 7.02 -11.12
N ASN A 33 -0.76 7.17 -9.89
CA ASN A 33 -1.55 6.83 -8.72
C ASN A 33 -1.84 8.08 -7.89
N ASP A 34 -3.08 8.53 -7.97
CA ASP A 34 -3.59 9.70 -7.24
C ASP A 34 -3.93 9.38 -5.78
N SER A 35 -3.55 8.20 -5.29
CA SER A 35 -3.81 7.69 -3.94
C SER A 35 -2.55 7.39 -3.11
N TYR A 36 -2.72 6.88 -1.90
CA TYR A 36 -1.67 6.80 -0.88
C TYR A 36 -0.48 5.89 -1.26
N SER A 37 -0.66 4.99 -2.21
CA SER A 37 0.32 3.97 -2.63
C SER A 37 1.48 4.49 -3.46
N TYR A 38 1.42 5.74 -3.93
CA TYR A 38 2.54 6.39 -4.59
C TYR A 38 3.58 6.84 -3.57
N THR A 39 4.85 6.51 -3.82
CA THR A 39 5.99 6.97 -3.01
C THR A 39 7.01 7.67 -3.89
N THR A 40 7.83 8.54 -3.31
CA THR A 40 8.89 9.23 -4.07
C THR A 40 10.07 8.32 -4.39
N SER A 41 10.19 7.24 -3.63
CA SER A 41 11.28 6.26 -3.68
C SER A 41 11.07 5.18 -4.73
N THR A 42 9.82 4.93 -5.14
CA THR A 42 9.43 3.84 -6.03
C THR A 42 8.42 4.30 -7.06
N LYS A 43 8.62 3.93 -8.33
CA LYS A 43 7.67 4.19 -9.41
C LYS A 43 7.25 2.91 -10.10
N ALA A 44 6.02 2.88 -10.59
CA ALA A 44 5.48 1.78 -11.37
C ALA A 44 5.23 2.23 -12.81
N TYR A 45 5.58 1.38 -13.77
CA TYR A 45 5.31 1.58 -15.19
C TYR A 45 4.52 0.41 -15.73
N PHE A 46 3.51 0.69 -16.54
CA PHE A 46 2.78 -0.29 -17.31
C PHE A 46 3.37 -0.39 -18.72
N ILE A 47 3.75 -1.60 -19.11
CA ILE A 47 4.39 -1.91 -20.39
C ILE A 47 3.46 -2.83 -21.18
N GLN A 48 3.19 -2.50 -22.44
CA GLN A 48 2.51 -3.41 -23.39
C GLN A 48 3.43 -3.76 -24.54
N ILE A 49 3.52 -5.05 -24.88
CA ILE A 49 4.35 -5.57 -25.97
C ILE A 49 3.51 -5.70 -27.25
N LYS A 50 4.12 -5.41 -28.41
CA LYS A 50 3.49 -5.60 -29.72
C LYS A 50 3.10 -7.08 -29.91
N PRO A 51 1.84 -7.40 -30.28
CA PRO A 51 1.41 -8.78 -30.49
C PRO A 51 2.23 -9.53 -31.55
N GLU A 52 2.68 -8.82 -32.59
CA GLU A 52 3.49 -9.37 -33.69
C GLU A 52 4.80 -9.98 -33.19
N SER A 53 5.41 -9.37 -32.17
CA SER A 53 6.65 -9.86 -31.54
C SER A 53 6.48 -11.23 -30.88
N ILE A 54 5.27 -11.57 -30.42
CA ILE A 54 5.00 -12.83 -29.69
C ILE A 54 4.85 -14.00 -30.66
N SER A 55 4.30 -13.76 -31.85
CA SER A 55 4.08 -14.81 -32.87
C SER A 55 5.35 -15.45 -33.41
N ALA A 56 6.50 -14.78 -33.24
CA ALA A 56 7.80 -15.28 -33.65
C ALA A 56 8.43 -16.25 -32.62
N SER A 57 7.85 -16.38 -31.42
CA SER A 57 8.34 -17.30 -30.40
C SER A 57 7.74 -18.69 -30.58
N GLU A 58 8.58 -19.70 -30.83
CA GLU A 58 8.16 -21.12 -30.96
C GLU A 58 7.67 -21.75 -29.64
N SER A 59 7.62 -21.00 -28.54
CA SER A 59 7.20 -21.52 -27.24
C SER A 59 5.70 -21.87 -27.21
N GLN A 60 5.37 -23.06 -26.68
CA GLN A 60 4.01 -23.61 -26.67
C GLN A 60 3.04 -22.92 -25.68
N SER A 61 3.53 -22.03 -24.83
CA SER A 61 2.69 -21.27 -23.88
C SER A 61 2.52 -19.82 -24.32
N PRO A 62 1.30 -19.27 -24.32
CA PRO A 62 1.09 -17.86 -24.65
C PRO A 62 1.83 -16.97 -23.64
N LEU A 63 2.73 -16.12 -24.15
CA LEU A 63 3.45 -15.15 -23.34
C LEU A 63 2.50 -13.99 -22.93
N PRO A 64 2.67 -13.42 -21.73
CA PRO A 64 1.97 -12.20 -21.36
C PRO A 64 2.24 -11.07 -22.36
N THR A 65 1.21 -10.30 -22.69
CA THR A 65 1.34 -9.11 -23.55
C THR A 65 1.59 -7.84 -22.74
N SER A 66 1.46 -7.91 -21.42
CA SER A 66 1.48 -6.75 -20.53
C SER A 66 2.29 -7.05 -19.28
N TYR A 67 3.04 -6.05 -18.84
CA TYR A 67 3.97 -6.13 -17.72
C TYR A 67 3.85 -4.89 -16.85
N ILE A 68 4.19 -5.05 -15.57
CA ILE A 68 4.41 -3.95 -14.64
C ILE A 68 5.90 -3.93 -14.30
N LEU A 69 6.51 -2.77 -14.40
CA LEU A 69 7.89 -2.54 -14.02
C LEU A 69 7.94 -1.57 -12.85
N LEU A 70 8.33 -2.09 -11.69
CA LEU A 70 8.63 -1.27 -10.52
C LEU A 70 10.10 -0.87 -10.57
N ILE A 71 10.41 0.39 -10.30
CA ILE A 71 11.77 0.88 -10.14
C ILE A 71 11.90 1.59 -8.80
N SER A 72 13.06 1.45 -8.16
CA SER A 72 13.37 2.22 -6.95
C SER A 72 14.80 2.76 -7.02
N ARG A 73 15.04 3.84 -6.28
CA ARG A 73 16.43 4.26 -6.06
C ARG A 73 17.16 3.18 -5.26
N PRO A 74 18.45 2.94 -5.56
CA PRO A 74 19.29 2.22 -4.62
C PRO A 74 19.37 3.02 -3.31
N PRO A 75 19.48 2.35 -2.15
CA PRO A 75 19.70 3.04 -0.90
C PRO A 75 20.94 3.93 -1.06
N ALA A 76 20.85 5.18 -0.58
CA ALA A 76 22.01 6.05 -0.60
C ALA A 76 23.15 5.32 0.12
N GLN A 77 24.35 5.31 -0.47
CA GLN A 77 25.55 4.86 0.23
C GLN A 77 25.89 5.91 1.29
N THR A 78 25.05 6.04 2.32
CA THR A 78 25.36 6.84 3.49
C THR A 78 26.51 6.16 4.21
N SER A 79 27.32 6.99 4.87
CA SER A 79 28.37 6.46 5.73
C SER A 79 27.74 5.49 6.74
N PRO A 80 28.38 4.36 7.07
CA PRO A 80 27.82 3.29 7.90
C PRO A 80 27.35 3.72 9.31
N SER A 81 27.58 4.98 9.68
CA SER A 81 27.19 5.58 10.95
C SER A 81 25.77 6.18 10.99
N SER A 82 25.05 6.25 9.87
CA SER A 82 23.67 6.75 9.84
C SER A 82 22.82 5.83 8.96
N PRO A 83 22.13 4.83 9.54
CA PRO A 83 21.10 4.12 8.80
C PRO A 83 20.09 5.17 8.33
N ASP A 84 19.88 5.28 7.03
CA ASP A 84 18.77 6.06 6.48
C ASP A 84 17.51 5.27 6.87
N PRO A 85 16.66 5.77 7.79
CA PRO A 85 15.46 5.06 8.19
C PRO A 85 14.41 5.22 7.09
N SER A 86 14.72 4.66 5.92
CA SER A 86 13.78 4.63 4.80
C SER A 86 12.56 3.83 5.24
N LEU A 87 11.46 4.54 5.48
CA LEU A 87 10.13 3.96 5.71
C LEU A 87 9.58 3.24 4.47
N SER A 88 10.28 3.34 3.32
CA SER A 88 10.00 2.61 2.10
C SER A 88 10.75 1.27 2.04
N LEU A 89 10.05 0.19 1.71
CA LEU A 89 10.62 -1.14 1.51
C LEU A 89 11.51 -1.20 0.26
N PRO A 90 12.71 -1.78 0.35
CA PRO A 90 13.50 -2.12 -0.82
C PRO A 90 12.78 -3.11 -1.75
N LEU A 91 13.00 -3.02 -3.07
CA LEU A 91 12.38 -3.95 -4.03
C LEU A 91 12.69 -5.43 -3.77
N ALA A 92 13.86 -5.75 -3.19
CA ALA A 92 14.19 -7.11 -2.78
C ALA A 92 13.24 -7.64 -1.69
N THR A 93 12.87 -6.78 -0.74
CA THR A 93 11.88 -7.09 0.30
C THR A 93 10.49 -7.25 -0.32
N ILE A 94 10.10 -6.33 -1.20
CA ILE A 94 8.81 -6.42 -1.92
C ILE A 94 8.73 -7.74 -2.71
N HIS A 95 9.79 -8.14 -3.39
CA HIS A 95 9.87 -9.43 -4.09
C HIS A 95 9.60 -10.64 -3.18
N LYS A 96 10.21 -10.66 -1.99
CA LYS A 96 9.97 -11.72 -0.99
C LYS A 96 8.51 -11.70 -0.50
N LEU A 97 7.97 -10.52 -0.20
CA LEU A 97 6.57 -10.35 0.21
C LEU A 97 5.61 -10.87 -0.85
N LEU A 98 5.80 -10.49 -2.11
CA LEU A 98 4.95 -10.96 -3.22
C LEU A 98 5.01 -12.48 -3.38
N THR A 99 6.19 -13.07 -3.17
CA THR A 99 6.35 -14.52 -3.16
C THR A 99 5.57 -15.15 -2.00
N SER A 100 5.67 -14.58 -0.79
CA SER A 100 4.92 -15.05 0.38
C SER A 100 3.41 -14.96 0.16
N ILE A 101 2.90 -13.80 -0.28
CA ILE A 101 1.48 -13.58 -0.52
C ILE A 101 0.95 -14.52 -1.60
N SER A 102 1.65 -14.64 -2.73
CA SER A 102 1.20 -15.51 -3.84
C SER A 102 1.21 -17.00 -3.49
N THR A 103 2.04 -17.43 -2.53
CA THR A 103 2.11 -18.84 -2.09
C THR A 103 1.17 -19.17 -0.95
N SER A 104 0.75 -18.17 -0.16
CA SER A 104 -0.08 -18.36 1.03
C SER A 104 -1.54 -17.92 0.87
N THR A 105 -1.87 -17.19 -0.21
CA THR A 105 -3.20 -16.61 -0.42
C THR A 105 -3.77 -16.93 -1.80
N SER A 106 -5.06 -16.63 -1.99
CA SER A 106 -5.71 -16.68 -3.30
C SER A 106 -5.70 -15.31 -4.02
N ILE A 107 -5.07 -14.31 -3.40
CA ILE A 107 -4.99 -12.95 -3.92
C ILE A 107 -4.30 -12.97 -5.29
N ARG A 108 -4.99 -12.40 -6.28
CA ARG A 108 -4.45 -12.30 -7.64
C ARG A 108 -3.42 -11.17 -7.69
N LEU A 109 -2.15 -11.54 -7.77
CA LEU A 109 -1.04 -10.62 -7.96
C LEU A 109 -0.39 -10.85 -9.33
N PRO A 110 0.20 -9.80 -9.94
CA PRO A 110 1.14 -9.97 -11.04
C PRO A 110 2.27 -10.92 -10.64
N SER A 111 2.58 -11.92 -11.48
CA SER A 111 3.63 -12.90 -11.15
C SER A 111 5.01 -12.31 -11.39
N ILE A 112 5.95 -12.64 -10.52
CA ILE A 112 7.33 -12.14 -10.64
C ILE A 112 8.00 -12.74 -11.88
N ARG A 113 8.52 -11.86 -12.76
CA ARG A 113 9.29 -12.25 -13.94
C ARG A 113 10.80 -12.19 -13.70
N ALA A 114 11.27 -11.05 -13.20
CA ALA A 114 12.69 -10.80 -12.97
C ALA A 114 12.89 -9.66 -11.97
N ILE A 115 14.03 -9.66 -11.27
CA ILE A 115 14.46 -8.59 -10.38
C ILE A 115 15.95 -8.33 -10.58
N ASP A 116 16.35 -7.06 -10.51
CA ASP A 116 17.75 -6.67 -10.45
C ASP A 116 17.95 -5.59 -9.37
N THR A 117 18.79 -5.91 -8.40
CA THR A 117 19.26 -4.98 -7.36
C THR A 117 20.78 -4.84 -7.36
N SER A 118 21.45 -5.33 -8.40
CA SER A 118 22.91 -5.39 -8.51
C SER A 118 23.53 -4.09 -9.01
N LEU A 119 22.74 -3.25 -9.71
CA LEU A 119 23.20 -2.04 -10.39
C LEU A 119 24.35 -2.29 -11.37
N THR A 120 24.43 -3.50 -11.92
CA THR A 120 25.52 -3.89 -12.83
C THR A 120 25.36 -3.24 -14.21
N ASP A 121 24.14 -3.03 -14.67
CA ASP A 121 23.86 -2.25 -15.88
C ASP A 121 23.97 -0.75 -15.59
N LYS A 122 25.08 -0.14 -16.02
CA LYS A 122 25.33 1.30 -15.86
C LYS A 122 24.30 2.18 -16.55
N GLU A 123 23.58 1.66 -17.53
CA GLU A 123 22.55 2.40 -18.23
C GLU A 123 21.23 2.45 -17.46
N ILE A 124 21.03 1.59 -16.46
CA ILE A 124 19.83 1.55 -15.62
C ILE A 124 20.27 1.81 -14.16
N PRO A 125 20.31 3.08 -13.72
CA PRO A 125 20.84 3.46 -12.41
C PRO A 125 19.82 3.22 -11.27
N TYR A 126 18.96 2.21 -11.41
CA TYR A 126 17.85 1.93 -10.49
C TYR A 126 17.80 0.44 -10.18
N HIS A 127 17.32 0.10 -8.97
CA HIS A 127 16.80 -1.24 -8.75
C HIS A 127 15.50 -1.38 -9.50
N TRP A 128 15.19 -2.57 -10.01
CA TRP A 128 13.94 -2.80 -10.71
C TRP A 128 13.38 -4.21 -10.48
N LEU A 129 12.06 -4.32 -10.56
CA LEU A 129 11.29 -5.56 -10.42
C LEU A 129 10.25 -5.60 -11.55
N LEU A 130 10.40 -6.57 -12.44
CA LEU A 130 9.53 -6.81 -13.58
C LEU A 130 8.51 -7.90 -13.23
N LEU A 131 7.25 -7.63 -13.51
CA LEU A 131 6.12 -8.48 -13.17
C LEU A 131 5.24 -8.73 -14.39
N ASP A 132 4.74 -9.95 -14.53
CA ASP A 132 3.77 -10.32 -15.57
C ASP A 132 2.36 -9.94 -15.13
N VAL A 133 1.64 -9.20 -15.98
CA VAL A 133 0.23 -8.95 -15.76
C VAL A 133 -0.56 -10.19 -16.22
N PRO A 134 -1.47 -10.74 -15.39
CA PRO A 134 -2.27 -11.90 -15.78
C PRO A 134 -3.02 -11.65 -17.09
N ALA A 135 -2.71 -12.44 -18.12
CA ALA A 135 -3.38 -12.31 -19.41
C ALA A 135 -4.84 -12.77 -19.31
N LEU A 136 -5.75 -11.97 -19.87
CA LEU A 136 -7.12 -12.41 -20.06
C LEU A 136 -7.14 -13.54 -21.11
N PRO A 137 -7.90 -14.63 -20.89
CA PRO A 137 -8.02 -15.70 -21.87
C PRO A 137 -8.44 -15.17 -23.24
N PRO A 138 -7.93 -15.70 -24.37
CA PRO A 138 -8.33 -15.25 -25.71
C PRO A 138 -9.84 -15.31 -25.98
N SER A 139 -10.54 -16.25 -25.33
CA SER A 139 -12.01 -16.35 -25.35
C SER A 139 -12.73 -15.12 -24.77
N ARG A 140 -12.00 -14.26 -24.06
CA ARG A 140 -12.46 -13.04 -23.41
C ARG A 140 -11.87 -11.78 -24.07
N ALA A 141 -11.64 -11.80 -25.39
CA ALA A 141 -11.15 -10.63 -26.15
C ALA A 141 -12.02 -9.37 -26.02
N GLN A 142 -13.27 -9.52 -25.58
CA GLN A 142 -14.20 -8.42 -25.31
C GLN A 142 -14.02 -7.81 -23.91
N LEU A 143 -13.17 -8.37 -23.05
CA LEU A 143 -12.92 -7.85 -21.71
C LEU A 143 -11.67 -6.98 -21.68
N THR A 144 -11.62 -6.08 -20.71
CA THR A 144 -10.48 -5.22 -20.41
C THR A 144 -10.32 -5.09 -18.90
N THR A 145 -9.13 -4.71 -18.44
CA THR A 145 -8.85 -4.40 -17.04
C THR A 145 -8.84 -2.90 -16.83
N VAL A 146 -9.52 -2.41 -15.79
CA VAL A 146 -9.64 -0.99 -15.47
C VAL A 146 -9.46 -0.79 -13.96
N PRO A 147 -8.79 0.29 -13.49
CA PRO A 147 -8.73 0.61 -12.07
C PRO A 147 -10.14 0.79 -11.47
N LEU A 148 -10.37 0.27 -10.26
CA LEU A 148 -11.67 0.34 -9.58
C LEU A 148 -12.11 1.78 -9.36
N SER A 149 -11.18 2.65 -8.95
CA SER A 149 -11.48 4.08 -8.74
C SER A 149 -11.99 4.76 -10.01
N THR A 150 -11.52 4.34 -11.19
CA THR A 150 -12.01 4.85 -12.47
C THR A 150 -13.44 4.37 -12.73
N LEU A 151 -13.74 3.10 -12.49
CA LEU A 151 -15.10 2.55 -12.66
C LEU A 151 -16.12 3.22 -11.73
N ARG A 152 -15.73 3.45 -10.46
CA ARG A 152 -16.55 4.14 -9.44
C ARG A 152 -16.75 5.61 -9.77
N ARG A 153 -15.69 6.33 -10.13
CA ARG A 153 -15.76 7.76 -10.54
C ARG A 153 -16.67 7.98 -11.74
N LEU A 154 -16.67 7.03 -12.68
CA LEU A 154 -17.53 7.07 -13.86
C LEU A 154 -18.96 6.58 -13.59
N GLY A 155 -19.25 6.02 -12.40
CA GLY A 155 -20.58 5.48 -12.06
C GLY A 155 -21.00 4.30 -12.96
N THR A 156 -20.03 3.59 -13.53
CA THR A 156 -20.30 2.53 -14.53
C THR A 156 -20.82 1.25 -13.88
N LEU A 157 -20.39 0.95 -12.65
CA LEU A 157 -20.80 -0.23 -11.91
C LEU A 157 -22.23 -0.08 -11.39
N THR A 158 -23.05 -1.10 -11.63
CA THR A 158 -24.33 -1.20 -10.90
C THR A 158 -24.07 -1.42 -9.40
N PRO A 159 -25.01 -1.06 -8.50
CA PRO A 159 -24.83 -1.28 -7.05
C PRO A 159 -24.51 -2.74 -6.69
N ARG A 160 -25.11 -3.70 -7.41
CA ARG A 160 -24.79 -5.12 -7.25
C ARG A 160 -23.33 -5.41 -7.60
N GLN A 161 -22.88 -4.93 -8.76
CA GLN A 161 -21.52 -5.18 -9.25
C GLN A 161 -20.45 -4.58 -8.33
N ASP A 162 -20.69 -3.37 -7.83
CA ASP A 162 -19.82 -2.71 -6.86
C ASP A 162 -19.74 -3.49 -5.53
N ALA A 163 -20.90 -3.96 -5.03
CA ALA A 163 -20.95 -4.81 -3.84
C ALA A 163 -20.20 -6.15 -4.02
N LEU A 164 -20.25 -6.78 -5.21
CA LEU A 164 -19.49 -8.00 -5.48
C LEU A 164 -17.97 -7.78 -5.39
N ILE A 165 -17.49 -6.65 -5.93
CA ILE A 165 -16.08 -6.27 -5.86
C ILE A 165 -15.67 -6.03 -4.40
N ASP A 166 -16.50 -5.31 -3.64
CA ASP A 166 -16.23 -5.05 -2.22
C ASP A 166 -16.16 -6.33 -1.38
N VAL A 167 -17.07 -7.30 -1.58
CA VAL A 167 -16.98 -8.60 -0.91
C VAL A 167 -15.66 -9.28 -1.26
N GLN A 168 -15.25 -9.27 -2.52
CA GLN A 168 -13.99 -9.87 -2.96
C GLN A 168 -12.78 -9.18 -2.32
N LEU A 169 -12.79 -7.85 -2.22
CA LEU A 169 -11.73 -7.09 -1.55
C LEU A 169 -11.67 -7.37 -0.05
N GLY A 170 -12.82 -7.50 0.62
CA GLY A 170 -12.88 -7.91 2.02
C GLY A 170 -12.25 -9.29 2.24
N ILE A 171 -12.53 -10.26 1.35
CA ILE A 171 -11.93 -11.60 1.38
C ILE A 171 -10.41 -11.51 1.17
N TYR A 172 -9.96 -10.77 0.16
CA TYR A 172 -8.53 -10.61 -0.11
C TYR A 172 -7.78 -9.94 1.05
N LEU A 173 -8.36 -8.91 1.68
CA LEU A 173 -7.73 -8.28 2.82
C LEU A 173 -7.64 -9.23 4.03
N LYS A 174 -8.68 -10.05 4.25
CA LYS A 174 -8.63 -11.10 5.28
C LYS A 174 -7.52 -12.11 5.01
N GLU A 175 -7.37 -12.56 3.78
CA GLU A 175 -6.30 -13.48 3.39
C GLU A 175 -4.92 -12.84 3.54
N LEU A 176 -4.78 -11.57 3.19
CA LEU A 176 -3.54 -10.80 3.36
C LEU A 176 -3.15 -10.75 4.84
N HIS A 177 -4.10 -10.46 5.73
CA HIS A 177 -3.87 -10.47 7.17
C HIS A 177 -3.59 -11.87 7.74
N GLY A 178 -3.94 -12.92 6.99
CA GLY A 178 -3.63 -14.31 7.33
C GLY A 178 -2.21 -14.74 6.95
N VAL A 179 -1.48 -13.95 6.17
CA VAL A 179 -0.05 -14.20 5.91
C VAL A 179 0.68 -14.06 7.24
N GLN A 180 1.37 -15.11 7.68
CA GLN A 180 1.96 -15.15 9.02
C GLN A 180 3.34 -14.49 9.07
N ASN A 181 3.64 -13.87 10.22
CA ASN A 181 4.98 -13.47 10.63
C ASN A 181 5.10 -13.55 12.16
N GLU A 182 6.32 -13.62 12.68
CA GLU A 182 6.57 -13.72 14.12
C GLU A 182 6.81 -12.37 14.80
N TYR A 183 6.99 -11.29 14.02
CA TYR A 183 7.35 -9.97 14.52
C TYR A 183 6.50 -8.84 13.91
N PHE A 184 6.39 -7.73 14.65
CA PHE A 184 5.81 -6.47 14.19
C PHE A 184 6.87 -5.61 13.49
N GLY A 185 6.43 -4.72 12.61
CA GLY A 185 7.27 -3.71 11.96
C GLY A 185 7.55 -4.00 10.48
N VAL A 186 8.63 -3.42 9.98
CA VAL A 186 8.99 -3.42 8.56
C VAL A 186 9.44 -4.84 8.14
N PRO A 187 8.90 -5.43 7.06
CA PRO A 187 9.28 -6.77 6.62
C PRO A 187 10.77 -6.87 6.26
N ASP A 188 11.42 -7.95 6.72
CA ASP A 188 12.83 -8.27 6.50
C ASP A 188 13.76 -7.07 6.71
N SER A 189 13.63 -6.42 7.86
CA SER A 189 14.68 -5.54 8.34
C SER A 189 15.97 -6.36 8.47
N PRO A 190 17.07 -6.02 7.77
CA PRO A 190 18.30 -6.82 7.71
C PRO A 190 18.99 -7.00 9.08
N TYR A 191 18.48 -6.37 10.14
CA TYR A 191 18.91 -6.57 11.51
C TYR A 191 18.41 -7.88 12.14
N SER A 192 17.45 -8.58 11.52
CA SER A 192 16.84 -9.81 12.06
C SER A 192 17.70 -11.07 11.89
N SER A 193 18.67 -11.08 10.97
CA SER A 193 19.48 -12.26 10.72
C SER A 193 20.95 -11.90 10.51
N THR A 194 21.80 -12.42 11.41
CA THR A 194 23.28 -12.48 11.32
C THR A 194 24.07 -11.21 11.65
N ASP A 195 24.24 -10.90 12.94
CA ASP A 195 25.57 -10.79 13.61
C ASP A 195 25.43 -10.23 15.04
N THR A 196 25.46 -11.12 16.03
CA THR A 196 25.36 -10.83 17.48
C THR A 196 26.64 -10.22 18.08
N SER A 197 27.32 -9.24 17.47
CA SER A 197 28.61 -8.77 18.03
C SER A 197 28.83 -7.28 18.25
N THR A 198 27.87 -6.38 18.00
CA THR A 198 28.08 -4.96 18.38
C THR A 198 26.76 -4.21 18.44
N THR A 199 26.17 -4.08 19.64
CA THR A 199 24.95 -3.28 19.85
C THR A 199 25.27 -1.81 20.16
N PRO A 200 24.53 -0.86 19.56
CA PRO A 200 24.39 0.51 20.07
C PRO A 200 23.36 0.53 21.21
N SER A 201 23.76 1.01 22.40
CA SER A 201 22.91 1.02 23.59
C SER A 201 21.79 2.07 23.50
N PHE A 202 20.53 1.65 23.56
CA PHE A 202 19.41 2.56 23.82
C PHE A 202 19.33 2.80 25.34
N SER A 203 19.75 3.98 25.78
CA SER A 203 19.72 4.34 27.21
C SER A 203 18.35 4.93 27.56
N ILE A 204 17.49 4.18 28.24
CA ILE A 204 16.28 4.74 28.86
C ILE A 204 16.72 5.57 30.08
N PRO A 205 16.48 6.91 30.10
CA PRO A 205 16.83 7.73 31.26
C PRO A 205 15.93 7.36 32.44
N GLY A 206 16.48 6.64 33.43
CA GLY A 206 15.78 6.37 34.70
C GLY A 206 15.92 4.95 35.28
N PHE A 207 16.49 4.00 34.54
CA PHE A 207 16.68 2.62 35.01
C PHE A 207 18.15 2.31 35.35
N THR A 208 18.71 3.03 36.32
CA THR A 208 20.06 2.78 36.84
C THR A 208 19.94 2.06 38.18
N GLY A 209 19.91 0.73 38.20
CA GLY A 209 19.80 0.02 39.46
C GLY A 209 19.88 -1.50 39.37
N ALA A 210 21.08 -2.03 39.09
CA ALA A 210 21.63 -3.26 39.70
C ALA A 210 22.96 -3.61 39.02
N GLU A 211 24.06 -3.10 39.55
CA GLU A 211 25.40 -3.64 39.24
C GLU A 211 25.54 -4.99 39.95
N GLY A 212 25.41 -6.10 39.21
CA GLY A 212 25.82 -7.42 39.70
C GLY A 212 24.82 -8.54 39.42
N ALA A 213 24.73 -8.99 38.18
CA ALA A 213 24.29 -10.34 37.85
C ALA A 213 24.82 -10.71 36.45
N ASP A 214 25.32 -11.95 36.33
CA ASP A 214 25.96 -12.51 35.16
C ASP A 214 25.16 -12.33 33.85
N GLY A 215 25.79 -11.70 32.86
CA GLY A 215 25.95 -12.22 31.50
C GLY A 215 24.73 -12.60 30.65
N PHE A 216 23.50 -12.24 31.02
CA PHE A 216 22.37 -12.35 30.10
C PHE A 216 22.33 -11.12 29.19
N ASN A 217 22.79 -11.28 27.94
CA ASN A 217 22.47 -10.36 26.85
C ASN A 217 20.96 -10.43 26.58
N PHE A 218 20.18 -9.64 27.33
CA PHE A 218 18.79 -9.30 27.03
C PHE A 218 18.72 -8.24 25.92
N ASP A 219 19.55 -8.40 24.90
CA ASP A 219 19.58 -7.56 23.69
C ASP A 219 18.85 -8.27 22.53
N GLU A 220 17.99 -9.26 22.84
CA GLU A 220 16.97 -9.66 21.89
C GLU A 220 16.02 -8.47 21.70
N ASP A 221 15.68 -8.20 20.44
CA ASP A 221 14.93 -7.04 19.96
C ASP A 221 13.45 -7.10 20.41
N LEU A 222 13.23 -7.05 21.73
CA LEU A 222 11.92 -7.22 22.39
C LEU A 222 10.89 -6.18 21.90
N THR A 223 11.36 -5.08 21.31
CA THR A 223 10.52 -4.02 20.72
C THR A 223 9.65 -4.53 19.57
N GLN A 224 10.09 -5.58 18.86
CA GLN A 224 9.37 -6.12 17.69
C GLN A 224 8.27 -7.13 18.05
N TYR A 225 8.12 -7.49 19.33
CA TYR A 225 7.02 -8.35 19.80
C TYR A 225 5.87 -7.56 20.43
N SER A 226 6.02 -6.24 20.52
CA SER A 226 5.04 -5.32 21.07
C SER A 226 4.60 -4.35 19.98
N TRP A 227 3.32 -4.42 19.59
CA TRP A 227 2.78 -3.46 18.64
C TRP A 227 2.88 -2.02 19.16
N GLN A 228 2.72 -1.82 20.48
CA GLN A 228 2.87 -0.50 21.09
C GLN A 228 4.28 0.07 20.87
N ASP A 229 5.31 -0.71 21.14
CA ASP A 229 6.70 -0.25 21.02
C ASP A 229 7.06 -0.06 19.54
N THR A 230 6.63 -0.98 18.68
CA THR A 230 6.83 -0.90 17.23
C THR A 230 6.16 0.34 16.64
N PHE A 231 4.87 0.58 16.94
CA PHE A 231 4.15 1.76 16.46
C PHE A 231 4.76 3.06 16.98
N THR A 232 5.17 3.08 18.25
CA THR A 232 5.87 4.23 18.86
C THR A 232 7.15 4.53 18.10
N LEU A 233 7.99 3.51 17.84
CA LEU A 233 9.23 3.68 17.09
C LEU A 233 8.98 4.19 15.67
N LEU A 234 8.01 3.62 14.95
CA LEU A 234 7.64 4.06 13.60
C LEU A 234 7.21 5.53 13.58
N LEU A 235 6.37 5.93 14.52
CA LEU A 235 5.86 7.29 14.61
C LEU A 235 6.95 8.28 15.05
N ASP A 236 7.75 7.95 16.07
CA ASP A 236 8.82 8.84 16.54
C ASP A 236 9.91 9.03 15.49
N THR A 237 10.29 7.96 14.78
CA THR A 237 11.23 8.05 13.64
C THR A 237 10.72 9.03 12.59
N LEU A 238 9.43 8.92 12.23
CA LEU A 238 8.80 9.82 11.28
C LEU A 238 8.76 11.27 11.80
N LEU A 239 8.46 11.49 13.09
CA LEU A 239 8.47 12.81 13.70
C LEU A 239 9.88 13.43 13.75
N ASP A 240 10.92 12.63 13.99
CA ASP A 240 12.31 13.08 13.99
C ASP A 240 12.78 13.45 12.57
N GLU A 241 12.43 12.65 11.58
CA GLU A 241 12.68 12.96 10.16
C GLU A 241 12.00 14.27 9.74
N LEU A 242 10.76 14.49 10.17
CA LEU A 242 10.04 15.74 9.91
C LEU A 242 10.58 16.94 10.71
N SER A 243 11.23 16.69 11.86
CA SER A 243 11.89 17.72 12.68
C SER A 243 13.24 18.14 12.13
N THR A 244 13.97 17.20 11.52
CA THR A 244 15.35 17.38 11.02
C THR A 244 15.41 17.84 9.57
N SER A 245 14.42 17.46 8.76
CA SER A 245 14.25 17.98 7.39
C SER A 245 14.27 19.50 7.42
N SER A 246 15.04 20.13 6.51
CA SER A 246 15.24 21.58 6.46
C SER A 246 13.91 22.31 6.65
N GLN A 247 13.81 23.03 7.77
CA GLN A 247 12.59 23.59 8.35
C GLN A 247 11.73 24.41 7.38
N SER A 248 12.28 24.84 6.24
CA SER A 248 11.62 25.62 5.20
C SER A 248 10.54 24.84 4.43
N ASP A 249 10.67 23.53 4.28
CA ASP A 249 9.91 22.84 3.21
C ASP A 249 8.58 22.28 3.73
N ILE A 250 8.56 21.68 4.93
CA ILE A 250 7.31 21.18 5.51
C ILE A 250 6.41 22.29 6.06
N THR A 251 6.99 23.39 6.57
CA THR A 251 6.24 24.51 7.14
C THR A 251 5.41 25.24 6.08
N LYS A 252 5.75 25.09 4.80
CA LYS A 252 4.93 25.51 3.67
C LYS A 252 3.55 24.84 3.66
N TYR A 253 3.48 23.59 4.12
CA TYR A 253 2.27 22.77 4.08
C TYR A 253 1.56 22.73 5.42
N VAL A 254 2.30 22.65 6.53
CA VAL A 254 1.76 22.69 7.88
C VAL A 254 2.58 23.71 8.68
N PRO A 255 2.16 24.99 8.70
CA PRO A 255 2.92 26.07 9.32
C PRO A 255 3.30 25.81 10.78
N ASP A 256 2.40 25.17 11.51
CA ASP A 256 2.55 24.90 12.95
C ASP A 256 3.06 23.49 13.27
N ILE A 257 3.62 22.75 12.29
CA ILE A 257 4.05 21.35 12.50
C ILE A 257 5.03 21.21 13.68
N GLN A 258 5.93 22.18 13.86
CA GLN A 258 6.90 22.17 14.95
C GLN A 258 6.25 22.35 16.33
N ALA A 259 5.12 23.06 16.40
CA ALA A 259 4.33 23.15 17.62
C ALA A 259 3.51 21.87 17.85
N HIS A 260 3.12 21.17 16.78
CA HIS A 260 2.38 19.92 16.86
C HIS A 260 3.23 18.74 17.31
N ILE A 261 4.51 18.63 16.91
CA ILE A 261 5.36 17.47 17.24
C ILE A 261 5.46 17.21 18.76
N PRO A 262 5.77 18.21 19.62
CA PRO A 262 5.76 18.01 21.07
C PRO A 262 4.38 17.61 21.62
N ALA A 263 3.29 18.14 21.06
CA ALA A 263 1.93 17.78 21.46
C ALA A 263 1.60 16.32 21.08
N ILE A 264 1.97 15.90 19.87
CA ILE A 264 1.82 14.51 19.40
C ILE A 264 2.55 13.57 20.36
N ARG A 265 3.82 13.84 20.70
CA ARG A 265 4.58 13.02 21.65
C ARG A 265 3.94 12.96 23.04
N ALA A 266 3.45 14.10 23.55
CA ALA A 266 2.75 14.13 24.83
C ALA A 266 1.46 13.29 24.82
N HIS A 267 0.68 13.35 23.72
CA HIS A 267 -0.51 12.52 23.55
C HIS A 267 -0.16 11.04 23.40
N LEU A 268 0.94 10.71 22.71
CA LEU A 268 1.41 9.34 22.52
C LEU A 268 1.82 8.72 23.86
N ALA A 269 2.59 9.43 24.67
CA ALA A 269 2.97 8.99 26.02
C ALA A 269 1.75 8.69 26.90
N ARG A 270 0.68 9.49 26.78
CA ARG A 270 -0.59 9.22 27.49
C ARG A 270 -1.27 7.95 26.96
N ALA A 271 -1.31 7.77 25.64
CA ALA A 271 -1.89 6.58 25.01
C ALA A 271 -1.13 5.29 25.40
N MET A 272 0.20 5.35 25.46
CA MET A 272 1.04 4.25 25.94
C MET A 272 0.78 3.93 27.41
N GLY A 273 0.68 4.96 28.27
CA GLY A 273 0.37 4.78 29.69
C GLY A 273 -1.01 4.16 29.97
N SER A 274 -1.91 4.19 28.99
CA SER A 274 -3.22 3.53 29.02
C SER A 274 -3.25 2.19 28.26
N PHE A 275 -2.10 1.71 27.79
CA PHE A 275 -1.97 0.47 27.03
C PHE A 275 -2.83 0.45 25.78
N LEU A 276 -2.98 1.60 25.10
CA LEU A 276 -3.92 1.76 23.98
C LEU A 276 -3.64 0.76 22.86
N PHE A 277 -2.38 0.38 22.65
CA PHE A 277 -1.92 -0.45 21.54
C PHE A 277 -1.59 -1.91 21.92
N ASP A 278 -1.70 -2.28 23.20
CA ASP A 278 -1.29 -3.60 23.72
C ASP A 278 -2.28 -4.74 23.43
N ASP A 279 -3.44 -4.45 22.86
CA ASP A 279 -4.49 -5.42 22.50
C ASP A 279 -4.21 -6.16 21.19
N VAL A 280 -3.06 -5.93 20.56
CA VAL A 280 -2.67 -6.57 19.29
C VAL A 280 -1.72 -7.71 19.59
N GLU A 281 -2.26 -8.93 19.63
CA GLU A 281 -1.49 -10.13 19.99
C GLU A 281 -0.68 -10.69 18.82
N MET A 282 -1.17 -10.53 17.57
CA MET A 282 -0.53 -11.08 16.39
C MET A 282 -0.39 -10.04 15.28
N PRO A 283 0.81 -9.90 14.67
CA PRO A 283 1.00 -9.04 13.52
C PRO A 283 0.20 -9.55 12.32
N SER A 284 -0.42 -8.62 11.59
CA SER A 284 -1.00 -8.87 10.28
C SER A 284 -0.21 -8.10 9.22
N LEU A 285 -0.08 -8.67 8.01
CA LEU A 285 0.54 -7.96 6.90
C LEU A 285 -0.38 -6.85 6.43
N LEU A 286 0.05 -5.61 6.62
CA LEU A 286 -0.73 -4.43 6.24
C LEU A 286 -0.27 -3.90 4.88
N TRP A 287 -1.23 -3.56 4.03
CA TRP A 287 -1.07 -2.75 2.84
C TRP A 287 -1.45 -1.30 3.14
N VAL A 288 -0.68 -0.68 4.05
CA VAL A 288 -0.98 0.63 4.68
C VAL A 288 -1.44 1.71 3.70
N THR A 289 -0.87 1.72 2.51
CA THR A 289 -1.13 2.73 1.47
C THR A 289 -2.00 2.25 0.32
N GLY A 290 -2.58 1.06 0.45
CA GLY A 290 -3.44 0.47 -0.56
C GLY A 290 -4.71 1.24 -0.82
N ALA A 291 -5.08 1.34 -2.10
CA ALA A 291 -6.24 2.10 -2.52
C ALA A 291 -6.97 1.47 -3.71
N GLU A 292 -8.11 2.05 -4.08
CA GLU A 292 -8.94 1.59 -5.19
C GLU A 292 -8.22 1.72 -6.54
N GLU A 293 -7.29 2.66 -6.68
CA GLU A 293 -6.44 2.87 -7.85
C GLU A 293 -5.54 1.67 -8.14
N ASP A 294 -5.17 0.93 -7.09
CA ASP A 294 -4.33 -0.25 -7.19
C ASP A 294 -5.13 -1.52 -7.50
N VAL A 295 -6.46 -1.47 -7.41
CA VAL A 295 -7.33 -2.60 -7.67
C VAL A 295 -7.77 -2.57 -9.14
N PHE A 296 -7.31 -3.53 -9.94
CA PHE A 296 -7.74 -3.65 -11.33
C PHE A 296 -8.87 -4.67 -11.44
N VAL A 297 -9.95 -4.27 -12.11
CA VAL A 297 -11.17 -5.07 -12.27
C VAL A 297 -11.35 -5.43 -13.73
N VAL A 298 -11.76 -6.68 -13.99
CA VAL A 298 -12.14 -7.13 -15.33
C VAL A 298 -13.55 -6.66 -15.66
N VAL A 299 -13.72 -5.92 -16.74
CA VAL A 299 -15.01 -5.44 -17.25
C VAL A 299 -15.13 -5.63 -18.78
N PRO A 300 -16.33 -5.66 -19.36
CA PRO A 300 -16.50 -5.66 -20.81
C PRO A 300 -16.00 -4.35 -21.39
N ARG A 301 -15.25 -4.40 -22.50
CA ARG A 301 -14.72 -3.20 -23.19
C ARG A 301 -15.83 -2.23 -23.60
N ALA A 302 -17.00 -2.75 -23.99
CA ALA A 302 -18.17 -1.95 -24.31
C ALA A 302 -18.59 -1.01 -23.17
N MET A 303 -18.35 -1.38 -21.91
CA MET A 303 -18.63 -0.55 -20.73
C MET A 303 -17.78 0.72 -20.70
N MET A 304 -16.56 0.68 -21.27
CA MET A 304 -15.67 1.84 -21.36
C MET A 304 -15.96 2.69 -22.60
N ASP A 305 -16.40 2.06 -23.69
CA ASP A 305 -16.76 2.75 -24.93
C ASP A 305 -18.09 3.54 -24.79
N GLN A 306 -18.96 3.11 -23.87
CA GLN A 306 -20.30 3.68 -23.60
C GLN A 306 -20.32 4.97 -22.78
N LEU A 307 -19.17 5.60 -22.52
CA LEU A 307 -19.13 6.94 -21.91
C LEU A 307 -19.68 8.06 -22.83
N GLN A 308 -20.36 7.71 -23.92
CA GLN A 308 -21.12 8.62 -24.76
C GLN A 308 -22.57 8.74 -24.25
N PRO A 309 -23.09 9.96 -23.99
CA PRO A 309 -24.26 10.22 -23.15
C PRO A 309 -25.65 9.88 -23.75
N GLU A 310 -25.74 9.04 -24.78
CA GLU A 310 -27.00 8.82 -25.53
C GLU A 310 -27.47 7.35 -25.61
N PHE A 311 -27.27 6.55 -24.56
CA PHE A 311 -27.84 5.19 -24.54
C PHE A 311 -29.01 5.05 -23.56
N ASP A 312 -30.20 4.99 -24.15
CA ASP A 312 -31.45 4.58 -23.53
C ASP A 312 -31.34 3.18 -22.89
N GLU A 313 -32.13 2.97 -21.82
CA GLU A 313 -32.26 1.83 -20.88
C GLU A 313 -32.41 0.39 -21.46
N LEU A 314 -32.14 0.16 -22.74
CA LEU A 314 -32.36 -1.12 -23.41
C LEU A 314 -31.06 -1.87 -23.71
N SER A 315 -30.55 -2.60 -22.70
CA SER A 315 -29.79 -3.85 -22.89
C SER A 315 -29.66 -4.62 -21.57
N SER A 316 -30.79 -5.06 -21.03
CA SER A 316 -30.93 -5.91 -19.83
C SER A 316 -30.40 -7.35 -19.99
N SER A 317 -29.45 -7.64 -20.89
CA SER A 317 -29.22 -9.03 -21.35
C SER A 317 -27.79 -9.59 -21.24
N SER A 318 -26.88 -8.98 -20.48
CA SER A 318 -25.69 -9.73 -20.04
C SER A 318 -25.41 -9.46 -18.57
N HIS A 319 -25.80 -10.42 -17.73
CA HIS A 319 -25.34 -10.55 -16.35
C HIS A 319 -23.82 -10.81 -16.35
N PHE A 320 -23.04 -9.74 -16.53
CA PHE A 320 -21.61 -9.79 -16.32
C PHE A 320 -21.33 -9.43 -14.87
N ASP A 321 -20.80 -10.39 -14.11
CA ASP A 321 -20.32 -10.18 -12.75
C ASP A 321 -18.83 -9.79 -12.83
N PRO A 322 -18.46 -8.54 -12.51
CA PRO A 322 -17.06 -8.13 -12.50
C PRO A 322 -16.30 -8.86 -11.41
N SER A 323 -15.00 -9.01 -11.62
CA SER A 323 -14.10 -9.62 -10.66
C SER A 323 -12.78 -8.87 -10.65
N VAL A 324 -12.14 -8.81 -9.48
CA VAL A 324 -10.77 -8.30 -9.36
C VAL A 324 -9.85 -9.15 -10.25
N ALA A 325 -9.23 -8.48 -11.21
CA ALA A 325 -8.25 -9.03 -12.12
C ALA A 325 -6.94 -9.30 -11.37
N TYR A 326 -6.42 -8.25 -10.74
CA TYR A 326 -5.22 -8.27 -9.91
C TYR A 326 -5.16 -7.02 -9.02
N ILE A 327 -4.34 -7.08 -7.97
CA ILE A 327 -3.94 -5.92 -7.17
C ILE A 327 -2.53 -5.49 -7.57
N LEU A 328 -2.32 -4.19 -7.79
CA LEU A 328 -1.01 -3.63 -8.06
C LEU A 328 -0.14 -3.77 -6.80
N PRO A 329 1.09 -4.31 -6.91
CA PRO A 329 1.89 -4.64 -5.74
C PRO A 329 2.63 -3.42 -5.15
N THR A 330 1.90 -2.39 -4.78
CA THR A 330 2.40 -1.15 -4.16
C THR A 330 2.61 -1.33 -2.65
N PHE A 331 3.38 -2.35 -2.27
CA PHE A 331 3.71 -2.68 -0.87
C PHE A 331 4.88 -1.86 -0.31
N THR A 332 5.15 -0.67 -0.85
CA THR A 332 6.32 0.13 -0.45
C THR A 332 6.28 0.55 1.02
N HIS A 333 5.10 0.66 1.62
CA HIS A 333 4.92 0.94 3.05
C HIS A 333 4.25 -0.22 3.78
N ALA A 334 4.38 -1.44 3.27
CA ALA A 334 3.83 -2.60 3.95
C ALA A 334 4.55 -2.84 5.27
N LEU A 335 3.79 -3.24 6.29
CA LEU A 335 4.31 -3.52 7.62
C LEU A 335 3.51 -4.62 8.30
N TRP A 336 4.10 -5.23 9.30
CA TRP A 336 3.49 -6.18 10.21
C TRP A 336 2.91 -5.43 11.41
N GLY A 337 1.59 -5.38 11.54
CA GLY A 337 0.95 -4.46 12.49
C GLY A 337 -0.48 -4.79 12.85
N ASP A 338 -1.12 -3.82 13.51
CA ASP A 338 -2.55 -3.83 13.79
C ASP A 338 -3.35 -3.68 12.47
N PRO A 339 -4.23 -4.63 12.10
CA PRO A 339 -5.14 -4.52 10.96
C PRO A 339 -5.89 -3.19 10.88
N LEU A 340 -6.14 -2.55 12.02
CA LEU A 340 -6.82 -1.27 12.06
C LEU A 340 -5.99 -0.12 11.45
N LEU A 341 -4.71 -0.30 11.13
CA LEU A 341 -3.90 0.70 10.44
C LEU A 341 -4.14 0.69 8.91
N GLU A 342 -4.89 -0.28 8.37
CA GLU A 342 -5.18 -0.31 6.93
C GLU A 342 -5.99 0.89 6.43
N ALA A 343 -5.54 1.48 5.32
CA ALA A 343 -6.20 2.58 4.63
C ALA A 343 -7.62 2.21 4.17
N LEU A 344 -7.85 0.97 3.75
CA LEU A 344 -9.18 0.48 3.35
C LEU A 344 -10.21 0.50 4.49
N PHE A 345 -9.77 0.60 5.74
CA PHE A 345 -10.66 0.79 6.87
C PHE A 345 -10.75 2.25 7.37
N MET A 346 -9.95 3.15 6.81
CA MET A 346 -10.03 4.59 7.13
C MET A 346 -11.28 5.21 6.49
N PRO A 347 -11.76 6.38 6.97
CA PRO A 347 -12.90 7.06 6.37
C PRO A 347 -12.71 7.35 4.86
N PRO A 348 -13.77 7.20 4.03
CA PRO A 348 -15.11 6.75 4.39
C PRO A 348 -15.11 5.28 4.83
N ARG A 349 -15.90 4.94 5.85
CA ARG A 349 -15.93 3.60 6.44
C ARG A 349 -16.09 2.54 5.34
N PRO A 350 -15.52 1.33 5.54
CA PRO A 350 -15.76 0.22 4.62
C PRO A 350 -17.24 0.03 4.37
N SER A 351 -17.57 -0.27 3.12
CA SER A 351 -18.93 -0.64 2.77
C SER A 351 -19.34 -1.90 3.53
N TRP A 352 -20.65 -2.08 3.71
CA TRP A 352 -21.16 -3.29 4.35
C TRP A 352 -20.77 -4.58 3.60
N PRO A 353 -20.84 -4.65 2.26
CA PRO A 353 -20.36 -5.81 1.51
C PRO A 353 -18.88 -6.14 1.77
N PHE A 354 -18.02 -5.11 1.86
CA PHE A 354 -16.61 -5.29 2.21
C PHE A 354 -16.43 -5.90 3.60
N ALA A 355 -17.10 -5.32 4.61
CA ALA A 355 -17.04 -5.81 5.98
C ALA A 355 -17.50 -7.27 6.09
N GLN A 356 -18.48 -7.67 5.29
CA GLN A 356 -18.95 -9.03 5.23
C GLN A 356 -17.91 -9.98 4.60
N GLY A 357 -17.24 -9.57 3.51
CA GLY A 357 -16.14 -10.33 2.94
C GLY A 357 -15.00 -10.54 3.94
N TYR A 358 -14.68 -9.50 4.72
CA TYR A 358 -13.58 -9.53 5.69
C TYR A 358 -13.85 -10.39 6.93
N THR A 359 -15.09 -10.44 7.43
CA THR A 359 -15.42 -11.15 8.68
C THR A 359 -15.72 -12.63 8.49
N ARG A 360 -16.19 -13.06 7.31
CA ARG A 360 -16.74 -14.41 7.13
C ARG A 360 -15.68 -15.53 7.21
N GLU A 361 -15.95 -16.56 8.01
CA GLU A 361 -14.99 -17.63 8.32
C GLU A 361 -14.78 -18.65 7.18
N SER A 362 -15.70 -18.77 6.23
CA SER A 362 -15.52 -19.48 4.95
C SER A 362 -16.78 -19.35 4.09
N ILE A 363 -16.64 -19.10 2.79
CA ILE A 363 -17.78 -19.15 1.86
C ILE A 363 -17.37 -19.89 0.61
N ASN A 364 -18.29 -20.69 0.07
CA ASN A 364 -18.28 -21.05 -1.34
C ASN A 364 -18.75 -19.83 -2.15
N VAL A 365 -17.80 -19.01 -2.59
CA VAL A 365 -17.98 -17.67 -3.20
C VAL A 365 -19.09 -17.63 -4.27
N ASN A 366 -19.29 -18.73 -5.02
CA ASN A 366 -20.23 -18.75 -6.14
C ASN A 366 -21.71 -18.89 -5.74
N ASP A 367 -22.05 -19.56 -4.63
CA ASP A 367 -23.46 -19.87 -4.30
C ASP A 367 -24.17 -18.73 -3.53
N GLU A 368 -23.42 -17.88 -2.82
CA GLU A 368 -24.00 -16.81 -1.99
C GLU A 368 -23.88 -15.40 -2.56
N LEU A 369 -22.90 -15.10 -3.42
CA LEU A 369 -22.81 -13.77 -4.05
C LEU A 369 -24.09 -13.43 -4.82
N THR A 370 -24.75 -14.45 -5.38
CA THR A 370 -26.04 -14.32 -6.06
C THR A 370 -27.19 -13.99 -5.10
N ASN A 371 -27.19 -14.57 -3.89
CA ASN A 371 -28.23 -14.35 -2.87
C ASN A 371 -28.03 -13.01 -2.13
N LEU A 372 -26.78 -12.64 -1.87
CA LEU A 372 -26.45 -11.43 -1.14
C LEU A 372 -26.79 -10.17 -1.94
N ALA A 373 -26.51 -10.19 -3.25
CA ALA A 373 -26.87 -9.11 -4.14
C ALA A 373 -28.39 -8.92 -4.28
N ALA A 374 -29.17 -9.99 -4.10
CA ALA A 374 -30.63 -9.92 -4.09
C ALA A 374 -31.15 -9.18 -2.84
N THR A 375 -30.54 -9.41 -1.67
CA THR A 375 -30.90 -8.73 -0.42
C THR A 375 -30.56 -7.24 -0.38
N VAL A 376 -29.50 -6.79 -1.06
CA VAL A 376 -29.10 -5.36 -1.09
C VAL A 376 -30.08 -4.52 -1.92
N SER A 377 -30.85 -5.13 -2.82
CA SER A 377 -31.72 -4.41 -3.76
C SER A 377 -33.08 -3.99 -3.19
N GLU A 378 -33.55 -4.58 -2.07
CA GLU A 378 -34.95 -4.41 -1.64
C GLU A 378 -35.17 -3.50 -0.43
N ASP A 379 -34.13 -3.14 0.34
CA ASP A 379 -34.36 -2.33 1.55
C ASP A 379 -33.26 -1.30 1.84
N SER A 380 -33.23 -0.25 1.02
CA SER A 380 -32.43 0.96 1.27
C SER A 380 -32.99 1.84 2.41
N SER A 381 -34.04 1.37 3.10
CA SER A 381 -34.70 2.10 4.20
C SER A 381 -34.41 1.53 5.60
N LEU A 382 -33.84 0.32 5.69
CA LEU A 382 -33.32 -0.21 6.95
C LEU A 382 -32.02 0.53 7.31
N GLY A 383 -32.18 1.50 8.21
CA GLY A 383 -31.16 2.46 8.62
C GLY A 383 -29.82 1.82 8.91
N VAL A 384 -28.76 2.56 8.55
CA VAL A 384 -27.34 2.39 8.91
C VAL A 384 -27.18 1.27 9.93
N VAL A 385 -27.06 0.03 9.44
CA VAL A 385 -26.77 -1.10 10.29
C VAL A 385 -25.40 -0.79 10.86
N ASP A 386 -25.36 -0.44 12.16
CA ASP A 386 -24.14 -0.12 12.88
C ASP A 386 -23.13 -1.23 12.60
N ASN A 387 -22.14 -0.91 11.77
CA ASN A 387 -21.21 -1.89 11.24
C ASN A 387 -20.39 -2.44 12.42
N PRO A 388 -20.45 -3.74 12.73
CA PRO A 388 -19.90 -4.32 13.96
C PRO A 388 -18.37 -4.25 14.07
N LEU A 389 -17.68 -3.84 13.01
CA LEU A 389 -16.22 -3.82 12.97
C LEU A 389 -15.58 -2.78 13.89
N ILE A 390 -16.27 -1.67 14.23
CA ILE A 390 -15.69 -0.61 15.08
C ILE A 390 -16.75 -0.01 16.02
N VAL A 391 -16.85 -0.57 17.23
CA VAL A 391 -17.89 -0.15 18.19
C VAL A 391 -17.30 0.49 19.45
N PHE A 392 -16.00 0.35 19.73
CA PHE A 392 -15.42 0.79 21.00
C PHE A 392 -14.74 2.17 20.93
N PRO A 393 -14.89 3.03 21.95
CA PRO A 393 -14.19 4.32 22.05
C PRO A 393 -12.68 4.19 21.84
N ARG A 394 -12.05 3.15 22.43
CA ARG A 394 -10.64 2.83 22.26
C ARG A 394 -10.22 2.65 20.79
N GLN A 395 -11.00 1.89 20.02
CA GLN A 395 -10.73 1.69 18.59
C GLN A 395 -10.86 2.99 17.80
N ARG A 396 -11.79 3.88 18.17
CA ARG A 396 -11.89 5.21 17.55
C ARG A 396 -10.63 6.04 17.81
N THR A 397 -10.06 5.98 19.01
CA THR A 397 -8.81 6.67 19.33
C THR A 397 -7.62 6.09 18.55
N LYS A 398 -7.50 4.76 18.45
CA LYS A 398 -6.51 4.12 17.56
C LYS A 398 -6.63 4.61 16.11
N ARG A 399 -7.86 4.75 15.61
CA ARG A 399 -8.09 5.27 14.26
C ARG A 399 -7.55 6.68 14.07
N ILE A 400 -7.70 7.55 15.07
CA ILE A 400 -7.11 8.91 15.01
C ILE A 400 -5.58 8.82 14.91
N TRP A 401 -4.94 7.93 15.69
CA TRP A 401 -3.49 7.70 15.61
C TRP A 401 -3.02 7.20 14.26
N TYR A 402 -3.72 6.21 13.70
CA TYR A 402 -3.37 5.62 12.41
C TYR A 402 -3.60 6.58 11.24
N THR A 403 -4.68 7.37 11.29
CA THR A 403 -4.91 8.47 10.33
C THR A 403 -3.84 9.56 10.45
N LEU A 404 -3.43 9.93 11.67
CA LEU A 404 -2.33 10.88 11.90
C LEU A 404 -1.00 10.35 11.32
N TYR A 405 -0.67 9.08 11.57
CA TYR A 405 0.54 8.44 11.04
C TYR A 405 0.56 8.49 9.50
N LEU A 406 -0.54 8.10 8.83
CA LEU A 406 -0.62 8.15 7.37
C LEU A 406 -0.49 9.58 6.83
N ALA A 407 -1.11 10.57 7.48
CA ALA A 407 -0.98 11.97 7.07
C ALA A 407 0.47 12.49 7.20
N LEU A 408 1.16 12.14 8.29
CA LEU A 408 2.57 12.48 8.48
C LEU A 408 3.46 11.79 7.44
N LEU A 409 3.16 10.53 7.10
CA LEU A 409 3.91 9.78 6.08
C LEU A 409 3.78 10.42 4.70
N VAL A 410 2.57 10.86 4.34
CA VAL A 410 2.32 11.59 3.09
C VAL A 410 3.11 12.91 3.04
N LEU A 411 3.13 13.67 4.15
CA LEU A 411 3.92 14.90 4.24
C LEU A 411 5.42 14.61 4.10
N TYR A 412 5.91 13.58 4.79
CA TYR A 412 7.31 13.15 4.71
C TYR A 412 7.71 12.79 3.28
N GLU A 413 6.96 11.92 2.61
CA GLU A 413 7.23 11.55 1.21
C GLU A 413 7.24 12.79 0.31
N HIS A 414 6.25 13.67 0.42
CA HIS A 414 6.19 14.86 -0.43
C HIS A 414 7.37 15.82 -0.22
N THR A 415 7.79 16.05 1.03
CA THR A 415 8.96 16.91 1.33
C THR A 415 10.25 16.37 0.71
N ARG A 416 10.40 15.05 0.61
CA ARG A 416 11.54 14.43 -0.09
C ARG A 416 11.47 14.60 -1.60
N GLU A 417 10.27 14.70 -2.18
CA GLU A 417 10.09 14.99 -3.61
C GLU A 417 10.52 16.42 -3.96
N ASP A 418 10.07 17.39 -3.17
CA ASP A 418 10.28 18.82 -3.39
C ASP A 418 11.75 19.22 -3.26
N ALA A 419 12.48 18.63 -2.30
CA ALA A 419 13.94 18.76 -2.22
C ALA A 419 14.65 18.26 -3.50
N GLY A 420 13.91 17.60 -4.38
CA GLY A 420 14.34 17.08 -5.66
C GLY A 420 14.10 17.94 -6.88
N GLN A 421 12.97 18.63 -6.92
CA GLN A 421 12.45 19.29 -8.10
C GLN A 421 12.48 20.80 -7.82
N GLY A 422 13.38 21.55 -8.47
CA GLY A 422 13.31 23.02 -8.43
C GLY A 422 11.92 23.53 -8.90
N GLU A 423 11.62 24.82 -8.73
CA GLU A 423 10.31 25.51 -8.91
C GLU A 423 9.47 25.22 -10.19
N LEU A 424 9.90 24.36 -11.10
CA LEU A 424 9.28 24.03 -12.38
C LEU A 424 8.35 22.80 -12.35
N ALA A 425 8.02 22.25 -11.18
CA ALA A 425 7.14 21.08 -11.10
C ALA A 425 5.67 21.45 -11.38
N SER A 426 5.10 20.75 -12.38
CA SER A 426 3.74 20.86 -12.90
C SER A 426 2.68 20.71 -11.81
N GLU A 427 1.59 21.51 -11.90
CA GLU A 427 0.34 21.35 -11.16
C GLU A 427 -0.26 19.95 -11.41
N CYS A 428 0.19 18.97 -10.64
CA CYS A 428 -0.22 17.57 -10.77
C CYS A 428 -1.11 17.17 -9.57
N SER A 429 -1.82 16.05 -9.70
CA SER A 429 -2.77 15.49 -8.72
C SER A 429 -2.23 15.32 -7.28
N CYS A 430 -0.91 15.44 -7.06
CA CYS A 430 -0.27 15.42 -5.74
C CYS A 430 -0.85 16.46 -4.76
N HIS A 431 -1.37 17.59 -5.28
CA HIS A 431 -1.93 18.66 -4.44
C HIS A 431 -3.10 18.20 -3.57
N THR A 432 -3.93 17.26 -4.03
CA THR A 432 -5.09 16.80 -3.26
C THR A 432 -4.66 16.02 -2.01
N LYS A 433 -3.65 15.13 -2.13
CA LYS A 433 -3.13 14.35 -1.00
C LYS A 433 -2.46 15.25 0.03
N LEU A 434 -1.66 16.18 -0.46
CA LEU A 434 -0.95 17.13 0.37
C LEU A 434 -1.90 18.03 1.13
N ALA A 435 -2.96 18.51 0.46
CA ALA A 435 -4.02 19.28 1.10
C ALA A 435 -4.75 18.45 2.16
N TRP A 436 -5.09 17.19 1.86
CA TRP A 436 -5.69 16.28 2.85
C TRP A 436 -4.78 16.09 4.06
N ALA A 437 -3.49 15.79 3.85
CA ALA A 437 -2.55 15.54 4.94
C ALA A 437 -2.34 16.81 5.79
N SER A 438 -2.22 17.97 5.13
CA SER A 438 -2.11 19.28 5.77
C SER A 438 -3.31 19.62 6.66
N ASP A 439 -4.54 19.33 6.23
CA ASP A 439 -5.75 19.49 7.06
C ASP A 439 -5.85 18.42 8.16
N THR A 440 -5.43 17.20 7.86
CA THR A 440 -5.64 16.03 8.73
C THR A 440 -4.77 16.06 9.97
N VAL A 441 -3.50 16.47 9.85
CA VAL A 441 -2.57 16.55 10.99
C VAL A 441 -3.12 17.42 12.14
N PRO A 442 -3.43 18.72 11.95
CA PRO A 442 -3.90 19.57 13.04
C PRO A 442 -5.24 19.07 13.62
N ARG A 443 -6.13 18.54 12.77
CA ARG A 443 -7.40 17.96 13.22
C ARG A 443 -7.21 16.73 14.11
N CYS A 444 -6.29 15.84 13.76
CA CYS A 444 -5.99 14.67 14.56
C CYS A 444 -5.33 15.07 15.89
N VAL A 445 -4.38 16.02 15.86
CA VAL A 445 -3.75 16.57 17.07
C VAL A 445 -4.79 17.17 18.02
N GLU A 446 -5.75 17.94 17.49
CA GLU A 446 -6.84 18.50 18.30
C GLU A 446 -7.74 17.40 18.87
N ALA A 447 -8.15 16.44 18.04
CA ALA A 447 -9.01 15.34 18.47
C ALA A 447 -8.34 14.47 19.54
N LEU A 448 -7.01 14.30 19.46
CA LEU A 448 -6.23 13.55 20.44
C LEU A 448 -6.20 14.22 21.81
N LYS A 449 -6.47 15.52 21.97
CA LYS A 449 -6.48 16.17 23.31
C LYS A 449 -7.48 15.52 24.25
N GLU A 450 -8.70 15.28 23.74
CA GLU A 450 -9.84 14.77 24.51
C GLU A 450 -10.16 13.30 24.20
N ALA A 451 -9.37 12.65 23.34
CA ALA A 451 -9.64 11.26 22.95
C ALA A 451 -9.53 10.30 24.16
N PRO A 452 -10.52 9.43 24.38
CA PRO A 452 -10.48 8.44 25.45
C PRO A 452 -9.39 7.41 25.15
N CYS A 453 -8.56 7.08 26.14
CA CYS A 453 -7.53 6.07 25.98
C CYS A 453 -7.83 4.76 26.73
N TYR A 454 -8.99 4.66 27.40
CA TYR A 454 -9.45 3.50 28.17
C TYR A 454 -10.61 2.74 27.52
#